data_AF-A0A2E4SBB2-F1
#
_entry.id   AF-A0A2E4SBB2-F1
#
_cell.length_a   1.000
_cell.length_b   1.000
_cell.length_c   1.000
_cell.angle_alpha   90.00
_cell.angle_beta   90.00
_cell.angle_gamma   90.00
#
_symmetry.space_group_name_H-M   'P 1'
#
loop_
_entity.id
_entity.type
_entity.pdbx_description
1 polymer ?
#
loop_
_entity_poly.entity_id
_entity_poly.type
_entity_poly.pdbx_seq_one_letter_code
_entity_poly.pdbx_strand_id
1 'polypeptide(L)'
;MKKIYLILFLALPMFFSAQSVQGTWKLAQQAGALAVGPNQGDGSWWSNSANDLTVRDCFFDDSITFDANGNMMHYMDGSTWVEAWQGVASEQCGTPVAPHDGSGTYTYTFANNQLTVNGLGAHIGLPKAINGGEINDPANAVSSITYEISFGANGELIADIQSAGGGTGWWRFIYQPTNAAPPPPPTTHDVT
;
A
#
# COMPACT_ATOMS: atom_id res chain seq x y z
N MET A 1 68.77 10.06 -3.58
CA MET A 1 67.56 10.50 -4.29
C MET A 1 66.41 9.54 -3.94
N LYS A 2 65.60 9.84 -2.93
CA LYS A 2 64.44 9.01 -2.54
C LYS A 2 63.20 9.53 -3.26
N LYS A 3 62.61 8.70 -4.14
CA LYS A 3 61.36 9.02 -4.84
C LYS A 3 60.19 8.80 -3.89
N ILE A 4 59.46 9.86 -3.60
CA ILE A 4 58.20 9.82 -2.83
C ILE A 4 57.08 9.61 -3.84
N TYR A 5 56.33 8.52 -3.71
CA TYR A 5 55.14 8.25 -4.50
C TYR A 5 53.93 8.74 -3.71
N LEU A 6 53.27 9.78 -4.22
CA LEU A 6 52.03 10.31 -3.68
C LEU A 6 50.87 9.45 -4.18
N ILE A 7 50.29 8.64 -3.29
CA ILE A 7 49.08 7.87 -3.58
C ILE A 7 47.89 8.82 -3.46
N LEU A 8 47.27 9.16 -4.59
CA LEU A 8 46.04 9.94 -4.67
C LEU A 8 44.86 9.02 -4.29
N PHE A 9 44.36 9.14 -3.07
CA PHE A 9 43.10 8.49 -2.68
C PHE A 9 41.94 9.18 -3.40
N LEU A 10 41.43 8.54 -4.45
CA LEU A 10 40.19 8.95 -5.12
C LEU A 10 39.02 8.57 -4.18
N ALA A 11 38.53 9.54 -3.41
CA ALA A 11 37.31 9.35 -2.63
C ALA A 11 36.12 9.32 -3.61
N LEU A 12 35.65 8.11 -3.94
CA LEU A 12 34.42 7.92 -4.69
C LEU A 12 33.25 8.28 -3.77
N PRO A 13 32.41 9.27 -4.10
CA PRO A 13 31.25 9.57 -3.28
C PRO A 13 30.32 8.36 -3.29
N MET A 14 30.14 7.72 -2.14
CA MET A 14 29.04 6.78 -1.94
C MET A 14 27.75 7.59 -1.93
N PHE A 15 27.01 7.54 -3.04
CA PHE A 15 25.63 7.98 -3.05
C PHE A 15 24.82 6.97 -2.23
N PHE A 16 24.49 7.33 -1.00
CA PHE A 16 23.38 6.68 -0.30
C PHE A 16 22.10 7.10 -1.04
N SER A 17 21.57 6.21 -1.89
CA SER A 17 20.17 6.32 -2.28
C SER A 17 19.36 6.06 -1.01
N ALA A 18 18.79 7.11 -0.42
CA ALA A 18 17.72 6.92 0.55
C ALA A 18 16.63 6.11 -0.15
N GLN A 19 16.38 4.89 0.31
CA GLN A 19 15.34 4.05 -0.22
C GLN A 19 14.01 4.78 0.01
N SER A 20 13.36 5.19 -1.06
CA SER A 20 12.19 6.06 -1.03
C SER A 20 10.96 5.27 -1.41
N VAL A 21 9.82 5.59 -0.78
CA VAL A 21 8.50 5.08 -1.19
C VAL A 21 7.95 5.81 -2.41
N GLN A 22 8.60 6.89 -2.87
CA GLN A 22 8.18 7.62 -4.06
C GLN A 22 8.12 6.71 -5.28
N GLY A 23 7.07 6.88 -6.08
CA GLY A 23 6.79 6.04 -7.23
C GLY A 23 5.36 5.50 -7.20
N THR A 24 5.07 4.63 -8.16
CA THR A 24 3.77 3.99 -8.31
C THR A 24 3.88 2.49 -8.08
N TRP A 25 2.93 1.97 -7.33
CA TRP A 25 2.96 0.64 -6.73
C TRP A 25 1.62 -0.06 -6.96
N LYS A 26 1.65 -1.36 -7.18
CA LYS A 26 0.47 -2.23 -7.10
C LYS A 26 0.81 -3.51 -6.34
N LEU A 27 -0.18 -4.22 -5.83
CA LEU A 27 0.10 -5.49 -5.16
C LEU A 27 0.90 -6.42 -6.08
N ALA A 28 1.87 -7.13 -5.49
CA ALA A 28 2.70 -8.06 -6.24
C ALA A 28 1.84 -9.21 -6.77
N GLN A 29 2.02 -9.56 -8.05
CA GLN A 29 1.24 -10.62 -8.72
C GLN A 29 1.72 -12.02 -8.30
N GLN A 30 1.65 -12.33 -7.01
CA GLN A 30 2.11 -13.59 -6.44
C GLN A 30 1.27 -14.00 -5.22
N ALA A 31 1.24 -15.30 -4.94
CA ALA A 31 0.77 -15.81 -3.66
C ALA A 31 1.63 -15.24 -2.52
N GLY A 32 1.05 -14.95 -1.37
CA GLY A 32 1.79 -14.34 -0.25
C GLY A 32 1.85 -12.81 -0.25
N ALA A 33 1.41 -12.14 -1.32
CA ALA A 33 1.45 -10.68 -1.41
C ALA A 33 0.47 -9.96 -0.47
N LEU A 34 -0.58 -10.65 -0.04
CA LEU A 34 -1.55 -10.22 0.96
C LEU A 34 -1.62 -11.32 2.01
N ALA A 35 -1.26 -11.00 3.26
CA ALA A 35 -1.16 -12.02 4.31
C ALA A 35 -1.50 -11.44 5.68
N VAL A 36 -2.00 -12.30 6.56
CA VAL A 36 -2.31 -11.96 7.95
C VAL A 36 -1.84 -13.05 8.91
N GLY A 37 -1.32 -12.62 10.05
CA GLY A 37 -0.81 -13.52 11.07
C GLY A 37 -0.61 -12.85 12.43
N PRO A 38 -0.19 -13.62 13.44
CA PRO A 38 -0.02 -13.13 14.80
C PRO A 38 1.17 -12.17 14.99
N ASN A 39 2.16 -12.19 14.08
CA ASN A 39 3.38 -11.39 14.17
C ASN A 39 3.61 -10.60 12.88
N GLN A 40 4.42 -9.54 12.96
CA GLN A 40 4.84 -8.80 11.77
C GLN A 40 5.48 -9.75 10.74
N GLY A 41 4.98 -9.70 9.50
CA GLY A 41 5.42 -10.55 8.41
C GLY A 41 5.01 -12.01 8.44
N ASP A 42 4.08 -12.37 9.32
CA ASP A 42 3.49 -13.69 9.41
C ASP A 42 2.20 -13.78 8.57
N GLY A 43 2.04 -14.88 7.83
CA GLY A 43 0.85 -15.16 7.00
C GLY A 43 0.10 -16.43 7.39
N SER A 44 0.29 -16.92 8.62
CA SER A 44 -0.20 -18.23 9.07
C SER A 44 -1.68 -18.28 9.38
N TRP A 45 -2.35 -17.14 9.63
CA TRP A 45 -3.81 -17.13 9.78
C TRP A 45 -4.49 -17.23 8.41
N TRP A 46 -4.01 -16.43 7.45
CA TRP A 46 -4.43 -16.52 6.06
C TRP A 46 -3.44 -15.80 5.14
N SER A 47 -3.34 -16.26 3.90
CA SER A 47 -2.61 -15.55 2.86
C SER A 47 -3.23 -15.84 1.49
N ASN A 48 -3.18 -14.85 0.58
CA ASN A 48 -3.67 -15.02 -0.77
C ASN A 48 -2.93 -16.15 -1.49
N SER A 49 -3.71 -17.00 -2.14
CA SER A 49 -3.23 -18.06 -3.02
C SER A 49 -2.97 -17.52 -4.43
N ALA A 50 -2.41 -18.37 -5.30
CA ALA A 50 -2.31 -18.06 -6.72
C ALA A 50 -3.70 -17.93 -7.40
N ASN A 51 -4.72 -18.62 -6.88
CA ASN A 51 -6.10 -18.51 -7.39
C ASN A 51 -6.73 -17.15 -7.03
N ASP A 52 -6.36 -16.59 -5.87
CA ASP A 52 -6.87 -15.28 -5.45
C ASP A 52 -6.41 -14.15 -6.37
N LEU A 53 -5.33 -14.32 -7.13
CA LEU A 53 -4.92 -13.36 -8.17
C LEU A 53 -5.94 -13.22 -9.30
N THR A 54 -6.80 -14.22 -9.50
CA THR A 54 -7.89 -14.18 -10.49
C THR A 54 -9.22 -13.86 -9.84
N VAL A 55 -9.46 -14.29 -8.60
CA VAL A 55 -10.71 -14.01 -7.88
C VAL A 55 -10.77 -12.55 -7.42
N ARG A 56 -9.63 -11.98 -7.05
CA ARG A 56 -9.47 -10.61 -6.54
C ARG A 56 -8.67 -9.75 -7.52
N ASP A 57 -8.78 -10.03 -8.82
CA ASP A 57 -7.99 -9.36 -9.86
C ASP A 57 -8.10 -7.82 -9.78
N CYS A 58 -9.31 -7.31 -9.53
CA CYS A 58 -9.62 -5.91 -9.29
C CYS A 58 -8.92 -5.26 -8.08
N PHE A 59 -8.35 -6.04 -7.16
CA PHE A 59 -7.55 -5.51 -6.05
C PHE A 59 -6.06 -5.56 -6.35
N PHE A 60 -5.67 -6.45 -7.26
CA PHE A 60 -4.30 -6.67 -7.67
C PHE A 60 -3.89 -5.78 -8.86
N ASP A 61 -4.85 -5.15 -9.53
CA ASP A 61 -4.63 -4.10 -10.54
C ASP A 61 -4.72 -2.67 -9.98
N ASP A 62 -5.30 -2.47 -8.80
CA ASP A 62 -5.25 -1.23 -8.02
C ASP A 62 -3.82 -0.68 -7.92
N SER A 63 -3.68 0.65 -7.99
CA SER A 63 -2.38 1.32 -7.94
C SER A 63 -2.36 2.50 -6.98
N ILE A 64 -1.23 2.67 -6.30
CA ILE A 64 -0.98 3.77 -5.37
C ILE A 64 0.26 4.53 -5.82
N THR A 65 0.17 5.84 -5.88
CA THR A 65 1.30 6.72 -6.19
C THR A 65 1.64 7.62 -5.02
N PHE A 66 2.94 7.67 -4.69
CA PHE A 66 3.52 8.61 -3.74
C PHE A 66 4.39 9.59 -4.54
N ASP A 67 3.95 10.85 -4.67
CA ASP A 67 4.67 11.85 -5.47
C ASP A 67 5.78 12.56 -4.67
N ALA A 68 6.64 13.32 -5.35
CA ALA A 68 7.73 14.05 -4.72
C ALA A 68 7.28 15.24 -3.84
N ASN A 69 6.00 15.64 -3.92
CA ASN A 69 5.43 16.77 -3.17
C ASN A 69 4.74 16.31 -1.87
N GLY A 70 4.72 15.01 -1.58
CA GLY A 70 4.04 14.46 -0.41
C GLY A 70 2.56 14.15 -0.63
N ASN A 71 2.10 14.12 -1.88
CA ASN A 71 0.73 13.68 -2.21
C ASN A 71 0.68 12.16 -2.39
N MET A 72 -0.44 11.59 -1.97
CA MET A 72 -0.78 10.20 -2.25
C MET A 72 -2.00 10.18 -3.18
N MET A 73 -1.95 9.31 -4.18
CA MET A 73 -3.09 9.02 -5.05
C MET A 73 -3.35 7.52 -5.02
N HIS A 74 -4.61 7.13 -4.87
CA HIS A 74 -5.04 5.73 -4.86
C HIS A 74 -6.04 5.55 -6.01
N TYR A 75 -5.67 4.75 -7.00
CA TYR A 75 -6.46 4.49 -8.20
C TYR A 75 -6.94 3.04 -8.18
N MET A 76 -8.26 2.87 -8.27
CA MET A 76 -8.91 1.57 -8.18
C MET A 76 -9.56 1.10 -9.49
N ASP A 77 -9.07 1.60 -10.65
CA ASP A 77 -9.52 1.28 -12.02
C ASP A 77 -11.03 1.05 -12.24
N GLY A 78 -11.89 1.76 -11.50
CA GLY A 78 -13.35 1.62 -11.54
C GLY A 78 -13.94 0.47 -10.70
N SER A 79 -13.14 -0.48 -10.21
CA SER A 79 -13.57 -1.59 -9.36
C SER A 79 -12.44 -2.05 -8.44
N THR A 80 -12.73 -2.34 -7.17
CA THR A 80 -11.80 -2.93 -6.19
C THR A 80 -12.43 -4.11 -5.46
N TRP A 81 -11.71 -4.78 -4.57
CA TRP A 81 -12.28 -5.80 -3.68
C TRP A 81 -13.14 -5.15 -2.59
N VAL A 82 -14.44 -5.36 -2.66
CA VAL A 82 -15.42 -4.82 -1.71
C VAL A 82 -15.90 -5.93 -0.79
N GLU A 83 -15.81 -5.69 0.52
CA GLU A 83 -16.24 -6.64 1.54
C GLU A 83 -17.65 -6.33 2.08
N ALA A 84 -18.29 -7.28 2.74
CA ALA A 84 -19.68 -7.13 3.20
C ALA A 84 -19.90 -5.94 4.15
N TRP A 85 -18.89 -5.56 4.94
CA TRP A 85 -18.94 -4.39 5.82
C TRP A 85 -19.08 -3.06 5.06
N GLN A 86 -18.77 -3.05 3.76
CA GLN A 86 -18.94 -1.90 2.87
C GLN A 86 -20.31 -1.88 2.17
N GLY A 87 -21.23 -2.81 2.50
CA GLY A 87 -22.62 -2.79 2.05
C GLY A 87 -22.97 -3.76 0.93
N VAL A 88 -22.05 -4.64 0.51
CA VAL A 88 -22.34 -5.74 -0.42
C VAL A 88 -22.79 -7.01 0.31
N ALA A 89 -23.54 -7.88 -0.36
CA ALA A 89 -24.04 -9.12 0.25
C ALA A 89 -22.94 -10.17 0.52
N SER A 90 -21.91 -10.19 -0.32
CA SER A 90 -20.74 -11.07 -0.23
C SER A 90 -19.51 -10.36 -0.80
N GLU A 91 -18.32 -10.74 -0.34
CA GLU A 91 -17.07 -10.18 -0.87
C GLU A 91 -16.95 -10.42 -2.38
N GLN A 92 -16.60 -9.37 -3.13
CA GLN A 92 -16.54 -9.42 -4.60
C GLN A 92 -15.80 -8.20 -5.14
N CYS A 93 -15.36 -8.29 -6.39
CA CYS A 93 -15.00 -7.09 -7.16
C CYS A 93 -16.23 -6.22 -7.38
N GLY A 94 -16.13 -4.92 -7.09
CA GLY A 94 -17.21 -3.97 -7.31
C GLY A 94 -16.78 -2.51 -7.16
N THR A 95 -17.74 -1.60 -7.29
CA THR A 95 -17.49 -0.15 -7.16
C THR A 95 -16.87 0.19 -5.80
N PRO A 96 -15.76 0.94 -5.76
CA PRO A 96 -15.19 1.42 -4.52
C PRO A 96 -16.18 2.22 -3.65
N VAL A 97 -16.08 2.08 -2.33
CA VAL A 97 -17.06 2.63 -1.39
C VAL A 97 -16.45 3.77 -0.57
N ALA A 98 -17.05 4.96 -0.67
CA ALA A 98 -16.65 6.13 0.11
C ALA A 98 -16.67 5.85 1.63
N PRO A 99 -15.73 6.39 2.42
CA PRO A 99 -14.66 7.31 2.01
C PRO A 99 -13.36 6.62 1.54
N HIS A 100 -13.38 5.29 1.35
CA HIS A 100 -12.22 4.49 0.95
C HIS A 100 -12.11 4.31 -0.58
N ASP A 101 -12.72 5.19 -1.36
CA ASP A 101 -12.91 5.05 -2.81
C ASP A 101 -11.83 5.73 -3.66
N GLY A 102 -10.76 6.23 -3.04
CA GLY A 102 -9.68 6.91 -3.74
C GLY A 102 -10.00 8.36 -4.14
N SER A 103 -11.22 8.87 -3.88
CA SER A 103 -11.66 10.20 -4.31
C SER A 103 -11.22 11.35 -3.40
N GLY A 104 -10.69 11.04 -2.22
CA GLY A 104 -10.25 12.03 -1.24
C GLY A 104 -8.93 12.72 -1.61
N THR A 105 -8.64 13.81 -0.90
CA THR A 105 -7.31 14.45 -0.95
C THR A 105 -6.41 13.77 0.07
N TYR A 106 -5.39 13.06 -0.40
CA TYR A 106 -4.48 12.32 0.46
C TYR A 106 -3.04 12.85 0.39
N THR A 107 -2.37 12.79 1.53
CA THR A 107 -0.94 13.12 1.65
C THR A 107 -0.21 11.99 2.35
N TYR A 108 1.12 11.98 2.27
CA TYR A 108 1.93 11.02 2.99
C TYR A 108 3.22 11.63 3.52
N THR A 109 3.76 11.01 4.56
CA THR A 109 5.12 11.22 5.03
C THR A 109 5.83 9.88 5.10
N PHE A 110 7.13 9.89 4.83
CA PHE A 110 7.96 8.70 4.97
C PHE A 110 9.27 9.05 5.66
N ALA A 111 9.48 8.49 6.85
CA ALA A 111 10.70 8.68 7.63
C ALA A 111 10.89 7.49 8.58
N ASN A 112 12.14 7.11 8.85
CA ASN A 112 12.47 6.03 9.79
C ASN A 112 11.70 4.73 9.52
N ASN A 113 11.60 4.33 8.24
CA ASN A 113 10.85 3.15 7.80
C ASN A 113 9.36 3.17 8.11
N GLN A 114 8.79 4.31 8.50
CA GLN A 114 7.35 4.46 8.70
C GLN A 114 6.75 5.31 7.60
N LEU A 115 5.73 4.78 6.95
CA LEU A 115 4.89 5.49 6.00
C LEU A 115 3.59 5.88 6.71
N THR A 116 3.33 7.17 6.87
CA THR A 116 2.04 7.66 7.35
C THR A 116 1.27 8.26 6.18
N VAL A 117 0.08 7.73 5.91
CA VAL A 117 -0.87 8.28 4.93
C VAL A 117 -1.95 9.06 5.65
N ASN A 118 -2.41 10.17 5.09
CA ASN A 118 -3.33 11.11 5.73
C ASN A 118 -4.48 11.49 4.80
N GLY A 119 -5.62 11.79 5.40
CA GLY A 119 -6.91 12.08 4.76
C GLY A 119 -7.94 11.01 5.10
N LEU A 120 -9.22 11.39 5.20
CA LEU A 120 -10.29 10.47 5.60
C LEU A 120 -10.41 9.31 4.60
N GLY A 121 -10.24 8.08 5.08
CA GLY A 121 -10.26 6.88 4.25
C GLY A 121 -8.97 6.62 3.46
N ALA A 122 -7.90 7.41 3.67
CA ALA A 122 -6.58 7.14 3.10
C ALA A 122 -6.02 5.81 3.63
N HIS A 123 -5.67 4.89 2.74
CA HIS A 123 -5.13 3.58 3.09
C HIS A 123 -4.31 2.98 1.94
N ILE A 124 -3.42 2.06 2.26
CA ILE A 124 -2.85 1.10 1.30
C ILE A 124 -3.25 -0.30 1.75
N GLY A 125 -3.40 -1.21 0.80
CA GLY A 125 -3.86 -2.57 1.08
C GLY A 125 -5.35 -2.56 1.40
N LEU A 126 -5.75 -3.18 2.51
CA LEU A 126 -7.16 -3.31 2.86
C LEU A 126 -7.69 -2.08 3.64
N PRO A 127 -8.83 -1.48 3.23
CA PRO A 127 -9.37 -0.29 3.89
C PRO A 127 -9.81 -0.52 5.33
N LYS A 128 -10.14 -1.76 5.71
CA LYS A 128 -10.51 -2.08 7.10
C LYS A 128 -9.33 -1.99 8.08
N ALA A 129 -8.09 -2.16 7.61
CA ALA A 129 -6.92 -2.28 8.47
C ALA A 129 -6.46 -0.88 8.92
N ILE A 130 -6.76 -0.52 10.16
CA ILE A 130 -6.32 0.73 10.80
C ILE A 130 -5.32 0.41 11.92
N ASN A 131 -4.55 1.40 12.38
CA ASN A 131 -3.61 1.15 13.47
C ASN A 131 -4.34 0.71 14.74
N GLY A 132 -4.03 -0.51 15.22
CA GLY A 132 -4.59 -1.07 16.45
C GLY A 132 -5.97 -1.72 16.29
N GLY A 133 -6.50 -1.86 15.07
CA GLY A 133 -7.79 -2.56 14.90
C GLY A 133 -8.25 -2.71 13.45
N GLU A 134 -9.41 -3.33 13.29
CA GLU A 134 -10.14 -3.38 12.02
C GLU A 134 -11.50 -2.71 12.18
N ILE A 135 -11.88 -1.89 11.22
CA ILE A 135 -13.22 -1.29 11.16
C ILE A 135 -14.21 -2.23 10.45
N ASN A 136 -15.49 -2.07 10.74
CA ASN A 136 -16.59 -2.86 10.17
C ASN A 136 -17.75 -1.99 9.66
N ASP A 137 -17.53 -0.68 9.52
CA ASP A 137 -18.49 0.29 9.01
C ASP A 137 -17.70 1.43 8.36
N PRO A 138 -18.01 1.86 7.11
CA PRO A 138 -17.36 2.98 6.46
C PRO A 138 -17.41 4.28 7.27
N ALA A 139 -18.41 4.47 8.12
CA ALA A 139 -18.51 5.63 9.00
C ALA A 139 -17.39 5.71 10.07
N ASN A 140 -16.71 4.59 10.34
CA ASN A 140 -15.58 4.51 11.27
C ASN A 140 -14.22 4.78 10.59
N ALA A 141 -14.21 5.24 9.34
CA ALA A 141 -12.99 5.60 8.64
C ALA A 141 -12.13 6.60 9.43
N VAL A 142 -10.82 6.38 9.42
CA VAL A 142 -9.83 7.24 10.07
C VAL A 142 -9.18 8.18 9.06
N SER A 143 -8.52 9.23 9.56
CA SER A 143 -7.84 10.23 8.73
C SER A 143 -6.31 10.09 8.70
N SER A 144 -5.75 9.10 9.40
CA SER A 144 -4.32 8.84 9.41
C SER A 144 -4.06 7.36 9.71
N ILE A 145 -3.20 6.73 8.90
CA ILE A 145 -2.75 5.35 9.09
C ILE A 145 -1.23 5.30 8.89
N THR A 146 -0.52 4.60 9.77
CA THR A 146 0.93 4.38 9.68
C THR A 146 1.26 2.91 9.42
N TYR A 147 2.19 2.68 8.50
CA TYR A 147 2.67 1.36 8.11
C TYR A 147 4.17 1.24 8.39
N GLU A 148 4.59 0.07 8.83
CA GLU A 148 6.00 -0.30 8.92
C GLU A 148 6.48 -0.78 7.55
N ILE A 149 7.46 -0.09 6.97
CA ILE A 149 7.95 -0.32 5.62
C ILE A 149 9.31 -1.00 5.64
N SER A 150 9.40 -2.07 4.86
CA SER A 150 10.67 -2.65 4.42
C SER A 150 10.69 -2.77 2.90
N PHE A 151 11.87 -3.00 2.33
CA PHE A 151 12.03 -3.15 0.90
C PHE A 151 12.56 -4.55 0.57
N GLY A 152 11.95 -5.19 -0.42
CA GLY A 152 12.40 -6.48 -0.96
C GLY A 152 13.66 -6.34 -1.80
N ALA A 153 14.32 -7.47 -2.04
CA ALA A 153 15.57 -7.51 -2.82
C ALA A 153 15.38 -7.11 -4.29
N ASN A 154 14.17 -7.22 -4.83
CA ASN A 154 13.85 -6.90 -6.22
C ASN A 154 13.15 -5.53 -6.34
N GLY A 155 13.24 -4.70 -5.31
CA GLY A 155 12.61 -3.38 -5.28
C GLY A 155 11.13 -3.41 -4.89
N GLU A 156 10.64 -4.50 -4.28
CA GLU A 156 9.30 -4.52 -3.69
C GLU A 156 9.20 -3.53 -2.51
N LEU A 157 8.03 -2.92 -2.33
CA LEU A 157 7.66 -2.21 -1.11
C LEU A 157 6.82 -3.15 -0.26
N ILE A 158 7.25 -3.43 0.97
CA ILE A 158 6.55 -4.32 1.90
C ILE A 158 6.02 -3.46 3.03
N ALA A 159 4.70 -3.39 3.15
CA ALA A 159 4.00 -2.66 4.20
C ALA A 159 3.38 -3.63 5.20
N ASP A 160 3.71 -3.47 6.47
CA ASP A 160 3.11 -4.19 7.58
C ASP A 160 2.30 -3.23 8.47
N ILE A 161 1.16 -3.68 9.00
CA ILE A 161 0.32 -2.92 9.93
C ILE A 161 -0.25 -3.83 11.02
N GLN A 162 -0.11 -3.42 12.28
CA GLN A 162 -0.76 -4.10 13.40
C GLN A 162 -2.22 -3.64 13.50
N SER A 163 -3.15 -4.55 13.21
CA SER A 163 -4.58 -4.23 13.06
C SER A 163 -5.48 -5.44 13.32
N ALA A 164 -5.10 -6.61 12.81
CA ALA A 164 -5.88 -7.84 12.90
C ALA A 164 -5.99 -8.39 14.33
N GLY A 165 -6.94 -9.32 14.56
CA GLY A 165 -7.07 -10.02 15.84
C GLY A 165 -7.32 -9.07 17.03
N GLY A 166 -8.09 -8.01 16.81
CA GLY A 166 -8.32 -6.96 17.81
C GLY A 166 -7.09 -6.09 18.09
N GLY A 167 -6.29 -5.80 17.07
CA GLY A 167 -5.09 -4.96 17.18
C GLY A 167 -3.85 -5.68 17.68
N THR A 168 -3.85 -7.02 17.71
CA THR A 168 -2.69 -7.81 18.18
C THR A 168 -1.93 -8.47 17.03
N GLY A 169 -2.64 -8.86 15.97
CA GLY A 169 -2.10 -9.43 14.75
C GLY A 169 -1.78 -8.38 13.69
N TRP A 170 -1.18 -8.85 12.61
CA TRP A 170 -0.57 -8.03 11.57
C TRP A 170 -1.08 -8.40 10.20
N TRP A 171 -1.43 -7.40 9.40
CA TRP A 171 -1.53 -7.52 7.96
C TRP A 171 -0.20 -7.17 7.31
N ARG A 172 0.13 -7.87 6.22
CA ARG A 172 1.25 -7.61 5.31
C ARG A 172 0.73 -7.43 3.89
N PHE A 173 1.25 -6.40 3.23
CA PHE A 173 1.01 -6.10 1.81
C PHE A 173 2.36 -5.98 1.10
N ILE A 174 2.58 -6.78 0.06
CA ILE A 174 3.78 -6.72 -0.78
C ILE A 174 3.39 -6.07 -2.09
N TYR A 175 4.05 -4.97 -2.41
CA TYR A 175 3.86 -4.19 -3.61
C TYR A 175 5.04 -4.37 -4.56
N GLN A 176 4.74 -4.44 -5.85
CA GLN A 176 5.72 -4.32 -6.93
C GLN A 176 5.63 -2.94 -7.59
N PRO A 177 6.75 -2.37 -8.07
CA PRO A 177 6.70 -1.13 -8.83
C PRO A 177 5.88 -1.33 -10.10
N THR A 178 5.18 -0.29 -10.52
CA THR A 178 4.40 -0.31 -11.74
C THR A 178 4.44 1.05 -12.42
N ASN A 179 4.35 1.04 -13.76
CA ASN A 179 4.10 2.24 -14.55
C ASN A 179 2.60 2.40 -14.85
N ALA A 180 1.76 1.53 -14.28
CA ALA A 180 0.32 1.63 -14.43
C ALA A 180 -0.16 2.94 -13.80
N ALA A 181 -0.75 3.79 -14.62
CA ALA A 181 -1.78 4.72 -14.19
C ALA A 181 -2.99 4.43 -15.10
N PRO A 182 -4.05 3.76 -14.62
CA PRO A 182 -5.23 3.49 -15.43
C PRO A 182 -6.34 4.55 -15.21
N PRO A 183 -7.30 4.69 -16.15
CA PRO A 183 -8.07 5.93 -16.37
C PRO A 183 -8.97 6.32 -15.18
N PRO A 184 -9.36 7.61 -15.07
CA PRO A 184 -10.31 8.03 -14.04
C PRO A 184 -11.62 7.26 -14.20
N PRO A 185 -12.35 7.02 -13.09
CA PRO A 185 -13.67 6.40 -13.16
C PRO A 185 -14.58 7.15 -14.15
N PRO A 186 -15.54 6.46 -14.81
CA PRO A 186 -16.53 7.15 -15.62
C PRO A 186 -17.15 8.28 -14.80
N THR A 187 -17.28 9.46 -15.39
CA THR A 187 -18.02 10.55 -14.75
C THR A 187 -19.41 10.04 -14.41
N THR A 188 -19.73 9.93 -13.12
CA THR A 188 -21.11 9.81 -12.68
C THR A 188 -21.78 11.15 -12.98
N HIS A 189 -22.21 11.33 -14.23
CA HIS A 189 -23.33 12.21 -14.49
C HIS A 189 -24.57 11.49 -13.95
N ASP A 190 -24.90 11.76 -12.69
CA ASP A 190 -26.29 11.93 -12.34
C ASP A 190 -26.41 13.10 -11.37
N VAL A 191 -26.57 14.27 -11.99
CA VAL A 191 -27.33 15.36 -11.39
C VAL A 191 -28.79 14.98 -11.58
N THR A 192 -29.42 14.42 -10.56
CA THR A 192 -30.86 14.60 -10.34
C THR A 192 -31.15 14.85 -8.86
#